data_AF-A0A8K0FXE6-F1
#
_entry.id   AF-A0A8K0FXE6-F1
#
_cell.length_a   1.000
_cell.length_b   1.000
_cell.length_c   1.000
_cell.angle_alpha   90.00
_cell.angle_beta   90.00
_cell.angle_gamma   90.00
#
_symmetry.space_group_name_H-M   'P 1'
#
loop_
_entity.id
_entity.type
_entity.pdbx_description
1 polymer ?
#
loop_
_entity_poly.entity_id
_entity_poly.type
_entity_poly.pdbx_seq_one_letter_code
_entity_poly.pdbx_strand_id
1 'polypeptide(L)'
;MKSYCFAVKSYSMKFVIFFGLHLFCVVLNVEGEDIFKCVPGVAYQENDCNHCSCEGVHLGCTLKGCYSQHHSKLENCEVGSTWKRDCDQCWCLEHIGTVCTLYCGEKASAR
;
A
#
# COMPACT_ATOMS: atom_id res chain seq x y z
N MET A 1 -5.50 1.82 -33.81
CA MET A 1 -5.79 2.66 -32.61
C MET A 1 -4.60 2.51 -31.67
N LYS A 2 -4.11 3.63 -31.11
CA LYS A 2 -2.77 3.76 -30.51
C LYS A 2 -2.54 2.80 -29.34
N SER A 3 -1.46 2.03 -29.42
CA SER A 3 -0.95 1.17 -28.35
C SER A 3 -0.34 2.03 -27.24
N TYR A 4 -0.81 1.88 -26.01
CA TYR A 4 -0.14 2.41 -24.83
C TYR A 4 0.33 1.23 -23.97
N CYS A 5 1.65 1.10 -23.85
CA CYS A 5 2.29 0.16 -22.93
C CYS A 5 2.14 0.68 -21.51
N PHE A 6 1.40 -0.02 -20.65
CA PHE A 6 1.57 0.06 -19.21
C PHE A 6 2.10 -1.30 -18.73
N ALA A 7 3.32 -1.30 -18.20
CA ALA A 7 3.93 -2.47 -17.61
C ALA A 7 3.29 -2.72 -16.24
N VAL A 8 2.16 -3.44 -16.23
CA VAL A 8 1.54 -3.94 -15.00
C VAL A 8 2.09 -5.36 -14.78
N LYS A 9 2.63 -5.66 -13.59
CA LYS A 9 3.01 -7.04 -13.22
C LYS A 9 1.72 -7.88 -13.12
N SER A 10 1.30 -8.42 -14.26
CA SER A 10 0.12 -9.28 -14.38
C SER A 10 0.47 -10.69 -13.96
N TYR A 11 0.15 -11.07 -12.72
CA TYR A 11 0.10 -12.48 -12.33
C TYR A 11 -1.26 -13.06 -12.77
N SER A 12 -1.34 -13.49 -14.03
CA SER A 12 -2.52 -14.10 -14.64
C SER A 12 -2.63 -15.57 -14.24
N MET A 13 -3.34 -15.89 -13.16
CA MET A 13 -3.76 -17.27 -12.89
C MET A 13 -5.05 -17.55 -13.66
N LYS A 14 -4.90 -18.07 -14.89
CA LYS A 14 -6.01 -18.32 -15.83
C LYS A 14 -6.82 -19.56 -15.42
N PHE A 15 -7.97 -19.39 -14.79
CA PHE A 15 -8.95 -20.47 -14.64
C PHE A 15 -9.86 -20.50 -15.88
N VAL A 16 -9.75 -21.55 -16.69
CA VAL A 16 -10.61 -21.79 -17.84
C VAL A 16 -11.76 -22.70 -17.41
N ILE A 17 -12.96 -22.13 -17.22
CA ILE A 17 -14.16 -22.91 -16.92
C ILE A 17 -14.91 -23.18 -18.24
N PHE A 18 -14.88 -24.44 -18.70
CA PHE A 18 -15.59 -24.88 -19.90
C PHE A 18 -17.05 -25.20 -19.55
N PHE A 19 -17.97 -24.29 -19.86
CA PHE A 19 -19.39 -24.65 -20.00
C PHE A 19 -19.66 -25.03 -21.46
N GLY A 20 -20.32 -26.16 -21.67
CA GLY A 20 -20.34 -26.92 -22.92
C GLY A 20 -20.64 -26.15 -24.22
N LEU A 21 -20.04 -26.68 -25.30
CA LEU A 21 -20.26 -26.46 -26.75
C LEU A 21 -20.25 -25.03 -27.33
N HIS A 22 -20.35 -23.98 -26.52
CA HIS A 22 -19.98 -22.63 -26.94
C HIS A 22 -18.66 -22.25 -26.29
N LEU A 23 -17.62 -22.10 -27.12
CA LEU A 23 -16.27 -21.67 -26.74
C LEU A 23 -16.27 -20.19 -26.32
N PHE A 24 -17.07 -19.84 -25.31
CA PHE A 24 -17.10 -18.51 -24.74
C PHE A 24 -16.05 -18.46 -23.63
N CYS A 25 -14.87 -17.96 -23.97
CA CYS A 25 -13.81 -17.70 -23.00
C CYS A 25 -14.25 -16.54 -22.09
N VAL A 26 -14.87 -16.85 -20.95
CA VAL A 26 -15.02 -15.87 -19.88
C VAL A 26 -13.65 -15.71 -19.23
N VAL A 27 -12.93 -14.66 -19.62
CA VAL A 27 -11.72 -14.24 -18.90
C VAL A 27 -12.18 -13.41 -17.71
N LEU A 28 -12.22 -14.01 -16.53
CA LEU A 28 -12.35 -13.26 -15.29
C LEU A 28 -11.00 -12.58 -15.02
N ASN A 29 -10.96 -11.25 -15.14
CA ASN A 29 -9.84 -10.47 -14.63
C ASN A 29 -10.00 -10.39 -13.11
N VAL A 30 -9.29 -11.24 -12.38
CA VAL A 30 -9.10 -11.05 -10.94
C VAL A 30 -8.00 -10.01 -10.79
N GLU A 31 -8.40 -8.77 -10.54
CA GLU A 31 -7.47 -7.72 -10.12
C GLU A 31 -7.04 -8.07 -8.69
N GLY A 32 -5.84 -8.63 -8.55
CA GLY A 32 -5.21 -8.77 -7.25
C GLY A 32 -4.81 -7.37 -6.78
N GLU A 33 -5.60 -6.79 -5.89
CA GLU A 33 -5.19 -5.60 -5.16
C GLU A 33 -3.89 -5.94 -4.41
N ASP A 34 -2.83 -5.18 -4.65
CA ASP A 34 -1.60 -5.27 -3.86
C ASP A 34 -1.92 -4.72 -2.45
N ILE A 35 -2.59 -5.54 -1.65
CA ILE A 35 -2.96 -5.22 -0.28
C ILE A 35 -1.67 -5.05 0.51
N PHE A 36 -1.48 -3.87 1.10
CA PHE A 36 -0.35 -3.59 1.97
C PHE A 36 -0.18 -4.68 3.02
N LYS A 37 1.04 -5.23 3.10
CA LYS A 37 1.45 -6.18 4.14
C LYS A 37 2.71 -5.68 4.78
N CYS A 38 2.63 -5.46 6.09
CA CYS A 38 3.76 -4.99 6.85
C CYS A 38 4.73 -6.16 7.14
N VAL A 39 6.02 -5.87 7.30
CA VAL A 39 7.09 -6.86 7.41
C VAL A 39 7.65 -6.88 8.84
N PRO A 40 7.68 -8.05 9.53
CA PRO A 40 8.33 -8.18 10.84
C PRO A 40 9.77 -7.68 10.82
N GLY A 41 10.15 -6.89 11.84
CA GLY A 41 11.48 -6.30 11.97
C GLY A 41 11.68 -5.01 11.17
N VAL A 42 10.74 -4.61 10.31
CA VAL A 42 10.74 -3.29 9.68
C VAL A 42 10.01 -2.30 10.58
N ALA A 43 10.63 -1.15 10.82
CA ALA A 43 10.00 -0.03 11.51
C ALA A 43 9.17 0.81 10.52
N TYR A 44 8.00 1.25 10.97
CA TYR A 44 7.08 2.04 10.18
C TYR A 44 6.68 3.32 10.93
N GLN A 45 6.22 4.31 10.18
CA GLN A 45 5.65 5.53 10.72
C GLN A 45 4.33 5.86 10.01
N GLU A 46 3.29 6.04 10.81
CA GLU A 46 1.98 6.50 10.36
C GLU A 46 1.91 8.02 10.44
N ASN A 47 1.52 8.64 9.32
CA ASN A 47 1.26 10.07 9.17
C ASN A 47 2.39 10.97 9.71
N ASP A 48 3.65 10.52 9.63
CA ASP A 48 4.84 11.15 10.23
C ASP A 48 4.68 11.45 11.73
N CYS A 49 3.91 10.65 12.46
CA CYS A 49 3.54 10.91 13.85
C CYS A 49 3.68 9.67 14.75
N ASN A 50 2.92 8.61 14.45
CA ASN A 50 2.89 7.40 15.26
C ASN A 50 3.93 6.41 14.78
N HIS A 51 4.64 5.80 15.72
CA HIS A 51 5.59 4.74 15.40
C HIS A 51 4.83 3.41 15.34
N CYS A 52 5.14 2.60 14.35
CA CYS A 52 4.43 1.36 14.09
C CYS A 52 5.40 0.19 13.91
N SER A 53 4.93 -1.00 14.29
CA SER A 53 5.67 -2.26 14.16
C SER A 53 4.73 -3.38 13.71
N CYS A 54 5.33 -4.46 13.21
CA CYS A 54 4.58 -5.61 12.72
C CYS A 54 4.62 -6.77 13.69
N GLU A 55 3.42 -7.26 14.05
CA GLU A 55 3.24 -8.56 14.69
C GLU A 55 2.65 -9.54 13.66
N GLY A 56 3.50 -10.38 13.09
CA GLY A 56 3.14 -11.18 11.92
C GLY A 56 2.83 -10.29 10.71
N VAL A 57 1.56 -10.24 10.30
CA VAL A 57 1.08 -9.38 9.20
C VAL A 57 0.27 -8.17 9.69
N HIS A 58 0.12 -8.02 11.00
CA HIS A 58 -0.68 -6.96 11.60
C HIS A 58 0.20 -5.77 11.97
N LEU A 59 -0.18 -4.59 11.50
CA LEU A 59 0.48 -3.34 11.84
C LEU A 59 -0.12 -2.78 13.14
N GLY A 60 0.71 -2.60 14.16
CA GLY A 60 0.35 -1.94 15.41
C GLY A 60 1.10 -0.62 15.57
N CYS A 61 0.38 0.46 15.85
CA CYS A 61 0.93 1.83 15.99
C CYS A 61 0.74 2.37 17.41
N THR A 62 1.60 3.30 17.82
CA THR A 62 1.38 4.12 19.02
C THR A 62 0.16 5.04 18.84
N LEU A 63 -0.43 5.53 19.94
CA LEU A 63 -1.59 6.44 19.90
C LEU A 63 -1.22 7.86 20.38
N LYS A 64 -0.37 8.56 19.63
CA LYS A 64 -0.05 9.97 19.87
C LYS A 64 -1.10 10.87 19.22
N GLY A 65 -1.36 12.03 19.81
CA GLY A 65 -2.23 13.06 19.21
C GLY A 65 -1.49 13.85 18.13
N CYS A 66 -1.94 13.77 16.88
CA CYS A 66 -1.26 14.33 15.70
C CYS A 66 -1.98 15.58 15.16
N TYR A 67 -1.85 16.73 15.85
CA TYR A 67 -2.71 17.91 15.60
C TYR A 67 -2.19 18.94 14.58
N SER A 68 -1.24 18.57 13.70
CA SER A 68 -0.67 19.51 12.73
C SER A 68 -1.33 19.36 11.36
N GLN A 69 -1.42 20.47 10.60
CA GLN A 69 -1.91 20.43 9.22
C GLN A 69 -1.11 19.45 8.33
N HIS A 70 0.14 19.17 8.69
CA HIS A 70 0.96 18.18 7.99
C HIS A 70 0.41 16.76 8.18
N HIS A 71 0.10 16.36 9.43
CA HIS A 71 -0.49 15.05 9.72
C HIS A 71 -1.84 14.87 9.05
N SER A 72 -2.71 15.91 9.08
CA SER A 72 -4.02 15.84 8.41
C SER A 72 -3.90 15.65 6.89
N LYS A 73 -2.88 16.21 6.24
CA LYS A 73 -2.65 15.97 4.80
C LYS A 73 -2.23 14.53 4.52
N LEU A 74 -1.40 13.96 5.40
CA LEU A 74 -0.95 12.57 5.28
C LEU A 74 -2.07 11.57 5.58
N GLU A 75 -2.98 11.93 6.46
CA GLU A 75 -4.20 11.15 6.75
C GLU A 75 -5.14 11.10 5.54
N ASN A 76 -5.22 12.20 4.77
CA ASN A 76 -6.11 12.35 3.60
C ASN A 76 -5.36 12.15 2.26
N CYS A 77 -4.57 11.08 2.15
CA CYS A 77 -3.91 10.69 0.90
C CYS A 77 -4.84 9.91 -0.05
N GLU A 78 -4.40 9.66 -1.29
CA GLU A 78 -5.15 8.85 -2.26
C GLU A 78 -5.01 7.35 -1.94
N VAL A 79 -6.08 6.72 -1.45
CA VAL A 79 -6.08 5.30 -1.04
C VAL A 79 -5.57 4.38 -2.15
N GLY A 80 -4.70 3.44 -1.78
CA GLY A 80 -4.07 2.50 -2.72
C GLY A 80 -2.84 3.05 -3.44
N SER A 81 -2.56 4.36 -3.31
CA SER A 81 -1.32 4.93 -3.85
C SER A 81 -0.09 4.43 -3.09
N THR A 82 1.00 4.24 -3.83
CA THR A 82 2.30 3.87 -3.28
C THR A 82 3.38 4.76 -3.89
N TRP A 83 4.32 5.20 -3.07
CA TRP A 83 5.40 6.06 -3.53
C TRP A 83 6.65 5.88 -2.68
N LYS A 84 7.78 6.35 -3.20
CA LYS A 84 9.06 6.35 -2.50
C LYS A 84 9.36 7.77 -2.01
N ARG A 85 9.74 7.90 -0.75
CA ARG A 85 10.21 9.15 -0.13
C ARG A 85 11.63 8.93 0.32
N ASP A 86 12.59 9.54 -0.38
CA ASP A 86 14.01 9.24 -0.21
C ASP A 86 14.31 7.74 -0.33
N CYS A 87 14.64 7.07 0.77
CA CYS A 87 14.84 5.62 0.79
C CYS A 87 13.67 4.84 1.41
N ASP A 88 12.67 5.54 1.94
CA ASP A 88 11.49 4.96 2.54
C ASP A 88 10.42 4.64 1.49
N GLN A 89 9.75 3.50 1.66
CA GLN A 89 8.59 3.13 0.87
C GLN A 89 7.34 3.51 1.65
N CYS A 90 6.39 4.16 0.97
CA CYS A 90 5.15 4.66 1.55
C CYS A 90 3.91 4.09 0.83
N TRP A 91 2.83 3.97 1.58
CA TRP A 91 1.50 3.53 1.15
C TRP A 91 0.44 4.45 1.74
N CYS A 92 -0.64 4.65 0.99
CA CYS A 92 -1.86 5.24 1.51
C CYS A 92 -2.90 4.16 1.76
N LEU A 93 -3.29 3.98 3.02
CA LEU A 93 -4.23 2.96 3.46
C LEU A 93 -5.56 3.59 3.83
N GLU A 94 -6.64 2.86 3.57
CA GLU A 94 -7.98 3.29 3.98
C GLU A 94 -8.05 3.43 5.51
N HIS A 95 -8.67 4.51 5.99
CA HIS A 95 -8.87 4.86 7.41
C HIS A 95 -7.61 5.11 8.26
N ILE A 96 -6.41 4.77 7.77
CA ILE A 96 -5.13 5.01 8.48
C ILE A 96 -4.40 6.21 7.84
N GLY A 97 -4.46 6.36 6.53
CA GLY A 97 -3.69 7.36 5.79
C GLY A 97 -2.31 6.86 5.39
N THR A 98 -1.31 7.74 5.48
CA THR A 98 0.05 7.44 5.01
C THR A 98 0.80 6.58 6.01
N VAL A 99 1.35 5.45 5.56
CA VAL A 99 2.30 4.64 6.32
C VAL A 99 3.59 4.54 5.51
N CYS A 100 4.73 4.85 6.13
CA CYS A 100 6.05 4.72 5.50
C CYS A 100 6.95 3.80 6.31
N THR A 101 7.88 3.10 5.64
CA THR A 101 9.01 2.46 6.32
C THR A 101 9.96 3.51 6.91
N LEU A 102 10.84 3.11 7.82
CA LEU A 102 11.93 3.95 8.36
C LEU A 102 13.30 3.34 8.06
N TYR A 103 13.64 3.20 6.79
CA TYR A 103 14.93 2.65 6.36
C TYR A 103 16.07 3.67 6.47
N CYS A 104 15.77 4.96 6.31
CA CYS A 104 16.80 5.99 6.29
C CYS A 104 17.38 6.30 7.70
N GLY A 105 16.91 5.61 8.75
CA GLY A 105 17.13 5.98 10.15
C GLY A 105 16.20 7.13 10.53
N GLU A 106 15.70 7.11 11.77
CA GLU A 106 14.68 8.05 12.28
C GLU A 106 15.01 9.51 11.93
N LYS A 107 14.44 10.01 10.84
CA LYS A 107 14.11 11.43 10.76
C LYS A 107 12.92 11.65 11.68
N ALA A 108 13.16 11.45 12.99
CA ALA A 108 12.33 12.01 14.03
C ALA A 108 12.27 13.51 13.73
N SER A 109 11.12 13.93 13.19
CA SER A 109 10.56 15.27 13.26
C SER A 109 11.48 16.26 13.98
N ALA A 110 12.43 16.84 13.23
CA ALA A 110 13.15 18.01 13.68
C ALA A 110 12.19 19.19 13.52
N ARG A 111 11.45 19.48 14.60
CA ARG A 111 10.89 20.79 14.88
C ARG A 111 11.35 21.22 16.27
#